data_AF-A0A7Y8J5L9-F1
#
_entry.id   AF-A0A7Y8J5L9-F1
#
_cell.length_a   1.000
_cell.length_b   1.000
_cell.length_c   1.000
_cell.angle_alpha   90.00
_cell.angle_beta   90.00
_cell.angle_gamma   90.00
#
_symmetry.space_group_name_H-M   'P 1'
#
loop_
_entity.id
_entity.type
_entity.pdbx_description
1 polymer ?
#
loop_
_entity_poly.entity_id
_entity_poly.type
_entity_poly.pdbx_seq_one_letter_code
_entity_poly.pdbx_strand_id
1 'polypeptide(L)'
;MNKTVRRIVVILIILILLPAAFLTINEMISLNQNEEVIGRIYSNQLDAILYSVNQYSEDVVSSWASRIDEFHDDLSNFDDVKISSAIDSFYNQFPSLYIIFVADSVNSEVKLIVKNEKNNNFFDKLGELKKSVKNILSENQPIVKRLLTYKTAGYRKLEPVSPDTTTDFSMLLFIEETPEGLKRITGMMIDPKEFVYRILSPKIQEIAQREFVISVFNRAENFQFNSSRDFKVGEVQQSKSLWIFPNYQIGISLVGQTIEDLVQQRALTNILLIGLLTIVLILGVWIVYRNIKKEVELAQIKSDFVSNVSHELRTPLSLISMFSETLEMDRVKTEEKKKEYYSIISQEANRLGKIVNSILNFSKMEAGKRQYNFVESYLNDVAENVYRSYKFHLEQKGFTFSIIKDET
;
A
#
# COMPACT_ATOMS: atom_id res chain seq x y z
N MET A 1 29.05 28.93 16.49
CA MET A 1 28.99 27.46 16.59
C MET A 1 30.39 26.91 16.46
N ASN A 2 30.88 26.15 17.45
CA ASN A 2 32.20 25.54 17.39
C ASN A 2 32.27 24.59 16.16
N LYS A 3 33.29 24.74 15.31
CA LYS A 3 33.43 23.99 14.04
C LYS A 3 33.32 22.46 14.28
N THR A 4 33.80 22.01 15.43
CA THR A 4 33.78 20.62 15.87
C THR A 4 32.36 20.10 16.12
N VAL A 5 31.53 20.87 16.84
CA VAL A 5 30.13 20.49 17.13
C VAL A 5 29.32 20.43 15.84
N ARG A 6 29.52 21.38 14.92
CA ARG A 6 28.84 21.36 13.61
C ARG A 6 29.19 20.10 12.82
N ARG A 7 30.47 19.70 12.79
CA ARG A 7 30.91 18.48 12.08
C ARG A 7 30.27 17.22 12.67
N ILE A 8 30.26 17.09 13.99
CA ILE A 8 29.69 15.90 14.67
C ILE A 8 28.19 15.78 14.37
N VAL A 9 27.45 16.89 14.44
CA VAL A 9 26.01 16.90 14.13
C VAL A 9 25.73 16.55 12.67
N VAL A 10 26.50 17.12 11.73
CA VAL A 10 26.34 16.80 10.31
C VAL A 10 26.62 15.32 10.03
N ILE A 11 27.66 14.75 10.66
CA ILE A 11 27.98 13.32 10.51
C ILE A 11 26.85 12.46 11.09
N LEU A 12 26.33 12.77 12.28
CA LEU A 12 25.21 12.05 12.90
C LEU A 12 23.94 12.11 12.05
N ILE A 13 23.60 13.28 11.52
CA ILE A 13 22.45 13.47 10.64
C ILE A 13 22.61 12.62 9.37
N ILE A 14 23.78 12.65 8.73
CA ILE A 14 24.03 11.86 7.51
C ILE A 14 23.97 10.36 7.81
N LEU A 15 24.56 9.91 8.92
CA LEU A 15 24.63 8.49 9.27
C LEU A 15 23.25 7.89 9.59
N ILE A 16 22.27 8.73 9.97
CA ILE A 16 20.94 8.30 10.41
C ILE A 16 19.87 8.57 9.36
N LEU A 17 19.83 9.77 8.79
CA LEU A 17 18.80 10.13 7.81
C LEU A 17 19.04 9.47 6.45
N LEU A 18 20.30 9.27 6.05
CA LEU A 18 20.60 8.75 4.72
C LEU A 18 20.18 7.26 4.58
N PRO A 19 20.48 6.36 5.55
CA PRO A 19 19.95 5.00 5.50
C PRO A 19 18.43 4.93 5.63
N ALA A 20 17.82 5.76 6.49
CA ALA A 20 16.37 5.79 6.64
C ALA A 20 15.67 6.25 5.35
N ALA A 21 16.19 7.29 4.69
CA ALA A 21 15.71 7.77 3.40
C ALA A 21 15.94 6.74 2.28
N PHE A 22 17.08 6.03 2.30
CA PHE A 22 17.35 4.97 1.34
C PHE A 22 16.36 3.81 1.51
N LEU A 23 16.10 3.39 2.75
CA LEU A 23 15.14 2.33 3.06
C LEU A 23 13.71 2.73 2.65
N THR A 24 13.26 3.95 2.96
CA THR A 24 11.91 4.41 2.54
C THR A 24 11.77 4.42 1.02
N ILE A 25 12.77 4.94 0.30
CA ILE A 25 12.73 5.00 -1.16
C ILE A 25 12.75 3.59 -1.75
N ASN A 26 13.62 2.71 -1.25
CA ASN A 26 13.70 1.33 -1.73
C ASN A 26 12.39 0.57 -1.47
N GLU A 27 11.79 0.75 -0.29
CA GLU A 27 10.54 0.09 0.06
C GLU A 27 9.39 0.59 -0.82
N MET A 28 9.30 1.91 -1.06
CA MET A 28 8.32 2.52 -1.95
C MET A 28 8.45 2.04 -3.40
N ILE A 29 9.68 1.91 -3.92
CA ILE A 29 9.92 1.35 -5.26
C ILE A 29 9.54 -0.14 -5.32
N SER A 30 9.92 -0.91 -4.29
CA SER A 30 9.63 -2.34 -4.23
C SER A 30 8.13 -2.64 -4.11
N LEU A 31 7.38 -1.81 -3.40
CA LEU A 31 5.93 -1.94 -3.25
C LEU A 31 5.24 -1.80 -4.60
N ASN A 32 5.58 -0.77 -5.39
CA ASN A 32 5.00 -0.56 -6.72
C ASN A 32 5.26 -1.74 -7.67
N GLN A 33 6.49 -2.27 -7.69
CA GLN A 33 6.82 -3.40 -8.56
C GLN A 33 6.11 -4.68 -8.14
N ASN A 34 6.06 -4.96 -6.84
CA ASN A 34 5.38 -6.14 -6.32
C ASN A 34 3.87 -6.05 -6.56
N GLU A 35 3.27 -4.87 -6.40
CA GLU A 35 1.85 -4.63 -6.66
C GLU A 35 1.50 -4.89 -8.13
N GLU A 36 2.31 -4.37 -9.06
CA GLU A 36 2.09 -4.60 -10.50
C GLU A 36 2.21 -6.09 -10.87
N VAL A 37 3.20 -6.79 -10.33
CA VAL A 37 3.41 -8.23 -10.58
C VAL A 37 2.26 -9.05 -10.01
N ILE A 38 1.84 -8.77 -8.76
CA ILE A 38 0.72 -9.47 -8.13
C ILE A 38 -0.58 -9.20 -8.90
N GLY A 39 -0.85 -7.94 -9.27
CA GLY A 39 -2.02 -7.57 -10.06
C GLY A 39 -2.07 -8.29 -11.41
N ARG A 40 -0.92 -8.41 -12.08
CA ARG A 40 -0.80 -9.15 -13.35
C ARG A 40 -1.03 -10.65 -13.18
N ILE A 41 -0.41 -11.27 -12.17
CA ILE A 41 -0.60 -12.71 -11.88
C ILE A 41 -2.07 -12.98 -11.59
N TYR A 42 -2.69 -12.14 -10.78
CA TYR A 42 -4.09 -12.26 -10.40
C TYR A 42 -5.02 -12.10 -11.60
N SER A 43 -4.84 -11.06 -12.43
CA SER A 43 -5.64 -10.90 -13.66
C SER A 43 -5.49 -12.09 -14.62
N ASN A 44 -4.26 -12.61 -14.78
CA ASN A 44 -4.03 -13.82 -15.57
C ASN A 44 -4.74 -15.06 -15.01
N GLN A 45 -4.83 -15.20 -13.68
CA GLN A 45 -5.57 -16.29 -13.03
C GLN A 45 -7.08 -16.16 -13.27
N LEU A 46 -7.64 -14.95 -13.14
CA LEU A 46 -9.04 -14.70 -13.47
C LEU A 46 -9.34 -15.01 -14.94
N ASP A 47 -8.45 -14.61 -15.85
CA ASP A 47 -8.55 -14.94 -17.28
C ASP A 47 -8.56 -16.45 -17.54
N ALA A 48 -7.69 -17.20 -16.86
CA ALA A 48 -7.61 -18.64 -16.97
C ALA A 48 -8.89 -19.32 -16.45
N ILE A 49 -9.49 -18.80 -15.36
CA ILE A 49 -10.78 -19.29 -14.85
C ILE A 49 -11.89 -19.04 -15.86
N LEU A 50 -12.02 -17.82 -16.38
CA LEU A 50 -13.03 -17.48 -17.39
C LEU A 50 -12.86 -18.32 -18.65
N TYR A 51 -11.62 -18.57 -19.07
CA TYR A 51 -11.30 -19.47 -20.18
C TYR A 51 -11.72 -20.91 -19.88
N SER A 52 -11.44 -21.43 -18.69
CA SER A 52 -11.83 -22.79 -18.29
C SER A 52 -13.35 -22.99 -18.30
N VAL A 53 -14.14 -22.00 -17.86
CA VAL A 53 -15.60 -22.09 -17.92
C VAL A 53 -16.10 -22.06 -19.37
N ASN A 54 -15.51 -21.21 -20.21
CA ASN A 54 -15.81 -21.16 -21.64
C ASN A 54 -15.50 -22.50 -22.33
N GLN A 55 -14.30 -23.05 -22.08
CA GLN A 55 -13.89 -24.35 -22.60
C GLN A 55 -14.87 -25.46 -22.18
N TYR A 56 -15.26 -25.49 -20.90
CA TYR A 56 -16.25 -26.45 -20.42
C TYR A 56 -17.60 -26.31 -21.16
N SER A 57 -18.05 -25.08 -21.43
CA SER A 57 -19.28 -24.83 -22.19
C SER A 57 -19.20 -25.39 -23.61
N GLU A 58 -18.05 -25.22 -24.27
CA GLU A 58 -17.80 -25.73 -25.61
C GLU A 58 -17.69 -27.26 -25.63
N ASP A 59 -16.99 -27.85 -24.66
CA ASP A 59 -16.84 -29.31 -24.53
C ASP A 59 -18.19 -30.01 -24.36
N VAL A 60 -19.09 -29.45 -23.53
CA VAL A 60 -20.45 -30.00 -23.34
C VAL A 60 -21.23 -29.99 -24.66
N VAL A 61 -21.25 -28.84 -25.33
CA VAL A 61 -21.99 -28.67 -26.58
C VAL A 61 -21.38 -29.50 -27.72
N SER A 62 -20.05 -29.64 -27.76
CA SER A 62 -19.34 -30.51 -28.70
C SER A 62 -19.64 -31.99 -28.45
N SER A 63 -19.78 -32.40 -27.18
CA SER A 63 -20.27 -33.73 -26.82
C SER A 63 -21.70 -33.95 -27.31
N TRP A 64 -22.57 -32.94 -27.26
CA TRP A 64 -23.93 -33.04 -27.80
C TRP A 64 -23.91 -33.21 -29.32
N ALA A 65 -23.13 -32.42 -30.04
CA ALA A 65 -22.95 -32.57 -31.49
C ALA A 65 -22.42 -33.97 -31.87
N SER A 66 -21.50 -34.52 -31.07
CA SER A 66 -20.97 -35.87 -31.30
C SER A 66 -22.02 -36.97 -31.07
N ARG A 67 -22.86 -36.81 -30.04
CA ARG A 67 -23.99 -37.72 -29.83
C ARG A 67 -25.04 -37.58 -30.92
N ILE A 68 -25.28 -36.39 -31.47
CA ILE A 68 -26.22 -36.23 -32.60
C ILE A 68 -25.75 -37.04 -33.82
N ASP A 69 -24.44 -37.11 -34.10
CA ASP A 69 -23.93 -37.96 -35.19
C ASP A 69 -24.28 -39.44 -35.01
N GLU A 70 -24.35 -39.93 -33.77
CA GLU A 70 -24.65 -41.35 -33.50
C GLU A 70 -26.10 -41.72 -33.90
N PHE A 71 -26.98 -40.72 -34.05
CA PHE A 71 -28.38 -40.92 -34.45
C PHE A 71 -28.62 -40.68 -35.95
N HIS A 72 -27.57 -40.59 -36.77
CA HIS A 72 -27.64 -40.15 -38.18
C HIS A 72 -28.72 -40.84 -39.03
N ASP A 73 -28.85 -42.16 -38.90
CA ASP A 73 -29.79 -42.97 -39.70
C ASP A 73 -31.24 -42.76 -39.26
N ASP A 74 -31.46 -42.58 -37.95
CA ASP A 74 -32.77 -42.30 -37.38
C ASP A 74 -33.23 -40.88 -37.76
N LEU A 75 -32.33 -39.89 -37.68
CA LEU A 75 -32.57 -38.48 -38.03
C LEU A 75 -33.02 -38.30 -39.50
N SER A 76 -32.53 -39.16 -40.40
CA SER A 76 -32.84 -39.09 -41.82
C SER A 76 -34.25 -39.60 -42.17
N ASN A 77 -34.81 -40.49 -41.34
CA ASN A 77 -36.07 -41.20 -41.57
C ASN A 77 -37.26 -40.66 -40.75
N PHE A 78 -37.06 -39.66 -39.89
CA PHE A 78 -38.17 -38.98 -39.21
C PHE A 78 -38.94 -38.09 -40.18
N ASP A 79 -40.08 -38.57 -40.67
CA ASP A 79 -41.16 -37.66 -41.11
C ASP A 79 -41.64 -36.85 -39.90
N ASP A 80 -41.94 -35.56 -40.12
CA ASP A 80 -42.18 -34.45 -39.16
C ASP A 80 -43.10 -34.73 -37.93
N VAL A 81 -43.67 -35.92 -37.76
CA VAL A 81 -44.82 -36.19 -36.87
C VAL A 81 -44.63 -37.38 -35.91
N LYS A 82 -43.59 -38.23 -36.06
CA LYS A 82 -43.38 -39.35 -35.11
C LYS A 82 -42.40 -39.01 -34.00
N ILE A 83 -42.91 -38.25 -33.02
CA ILE A 83 -42.35 -38.20 -31.66
C ILE A 83 -42.42 -39.62 -31.08
N SER A 84 -41.34 -40.36 -31.24
CA SER A 84 -41.16 -41.67 -30.62
C SER A 84 -40.56 -41.49 -29.23
N SER A 85 -40.78 -42.45 -28.33
CA SER A 85 -40.14 -42.51 -27.02
C SER A 85 -38.60 -42.45 -27.10
N ALA A 86 -38.00 -42.78 -28.25
CA ALA A 86 -36.58 -42.65 -28.51
C ALA A 86 -36.13 -41.17 -28.58
N ILE A 87 -36.90 -40.29 -29.21
CA ILE A 87 -36.63 -38.84 -29.26
C ILE A 87 -36.71 -38.24 -27.85
N ASP A 88 -37.73 -38.61 -27.06
CA ASP A 88 -37.85 -38.12 -25.68
C ASP A 88 -36.67 -38.60 -24.82
N SER A 89 -36.24 -39.86 -24.97
CA SER A 89 -35.05 -40.39 -24.29
C SER A 89 -33.75 -39.69 -24.70
N PHE A 90 -33.68 -39.24 -25.95
CA PHE A 90 -32.55 -38.49 -26.50
C PHE A 90 -32.51 -37.06 -25.95
N TYR A 91 -33.61 -36.30 -25.99
CA TYR A 91 -33.67 -34.95 -25.42
C TYR A 91 -33.51 -34.92 -23.90
N ASN A 92 -33.87 -36.00 -23.19
CA ASN A 92 -33.61 -36.11 -21.75
C ASN A 92 -32.10 -36.12 -21.42
N GLN A 93 -31.23 -36.46 -22.38
CA GLN A 93 -29.78 -36.35 -22.23
C GLN A 93 -29.26 -34.92 -22.46
N PHE A 94 -30.08 -34.03 -23.03
CA PHE A 94 -29.71 -32.65 -23.42
C PHE A 94 -30.69 -31.63 -22.82
N PRO A 95 -30.56 -31.31 -21.53
CA PRO A 95 -31.63 -30.65 -20.78
C PRO A 95 -32.00 -29.23 -21.27
N SER A 96 -31.06 -28.50 -21.89
CA SER A 96 -31.29 -27.15 -22.44
C SER A 96 -31.36 -27.10 -23.98
N LEU A 97 -31.30 -28.25 -24.65
CA LEU A 97 -31.46 -28.34 -26.10
C LEU A 97 -32.93 -28.27 -26.46
N TYR A 98 -33.29 -27.35 -27.36
CA TYR A 98 -34.67 -27.06 -27.71
C TYR A 98 -35.04 -27.66 -29.08
N ILE A 99 -34.25 -27.36 -30.12
CA ILE A 99 -34.46 -27.85 -31.49
C ILE A 99 -33.13 -28.35 -32.06
N ILE A 100 -33.18 -29.44 -32.80
CA ILE A 100 -32.14 -29.83 -33.76
C ILE A 100 -32.73 -29.68 -35.14
N PHE A 101 -31.95 -29.17 -36.09
CA PHE A 101 -32.33 -29.19 -37.49
C PHE A 101 -31.22 -29.73 -38.35
N VAL A 102 -31.61 -30.34 -39.46
CA VAL A 102 -30.69 -30.88 -40.46
C VAL A 102 -31.10 -30.38 -41.85
N ALA A 103 -30.13 -29.97 -42.65
CA ALA A 103 -30.30 -29.56 -44.03
C ALA A 103 -29.16 -30.09 -44.91
N ASP A 104 -29.47 -30.66 -46.06
CA ASP A 104 -28.46 -31.16 -47.01
C ASP A 104 -27.70 -30.02 -47.71
N SER A 105 -28.34 -28.86 -47.88
CA SER A 105 -27.69 -27.64 -48.37
C SER A 105 -28.39 -26.39 -47.84
N VAL A 106 -27.78 -25.22 -48.02
CA VAL A 106 -28.39 -23.94 -47.59
C VAL A 106 -29.79 -23.70 -48.18
N ASN A 107 -30.07 -24.26 -49.37
CA ASN A 107 -31.33 -24.06 -50.08
C ASN A 107 -32.29 -25.26 -49.97
N SER A 108 -31.89 -26.37 -49.36
CA SER A 108 -32.72 -27.57 -49.24
C SER A 108 -33.86 -27.39 -48.23
N GLU A 109 -34.78 -28.35 -48.20
CA GLU A 109 -35.73 -28.44 -47.09
C GLU A 109 -34.97 -28.70 -45.77
N VAL A 110 -35.48 -28.09 -44.70
CA VAL A 110 -34.95 -28.23 -43.35
C VAL A 110 -35.83 -29.21 -42.61
N LYS A 111 -35.24 -30.30 -42.12
CA LYS A 111 -35.89 -31.23 -41.21
C LYS A 111 -35.70 -30.72 -39.79
N LEU A 112 -36.79 -30.60 -39.03
CA LEU A 112 -36.76 -30.14 -37.65
C LEU A 112 -37.08 -31.30 -36.72
N ILE A 113 -36.33 -31.36 -35.63
CA ILE A 113 -36.55 -32.27 -34.53
C ILE A 113 -36.69 -31.39 -33.30
N VAL A 114 -37.79 -31.58 -32.58
CA VAL A 114 -38.16 -30.72 -31.47
C VAL A 114 -38.41 -31.58 -30.25
N LYS A 115 -37.94 -31.09 -29.10
CA LYS A 115 -38.34 -31.59 -27.80
C LYS A 115 -39.87 -31.50 -27.64
N ASN A 116 -40.50 -32.59 -27.22
CA ASN A 116 -41.94 -32.63 -26.94
C ASN A 116 -42.27 -31.74 -25.72
N GLU A 117 -42.67 -30.50 -25.97
CA GLU A 117 -43.24 -29.64 -24.93
C GLU A 117 -44.76 -29.74 -24.93
N LYS A 118 -45.37 -29.79 -23.75
CA LYS A 118 -46.83 -29.90 -23.52
C LYS A 118 -47.64 -28.67 -23.98
N ASN A 119 -47.14 -27.87 -24.91
CA ASN A 119 -47.70 -26.59 -25.30
C ASN A 119 -48.31 -26.68 -26.72
N ASN A 120 -49.64 -26.80 -26.78
CA ASN A 120 -50.40 -27.07 -28.01
C ASN A 120 -50.25 -26.01 -29.12
N ASN A 121 -49.75 -24.80 -28.82
CA ASN A 121 -49.51 -23.74 -29.81
C ASN A 121 -48.18 -23.87 -30.58
N PHE A 122 -47.41 -24.93 -30.32
CA PHE A 122 -46.08 -25.12 -30.89
C PHE A 122 -46.10 -25.63 -32.34
N PHE A 123 -46.99 -26.57 -32.66
CA PHE A 123 -47.09 -27.15 -34.00
C PHE A 123 -47.48 -26.12 -35.07
N ASP A 124 -48.27 -25.11 -34.71
CA ASP A 124 -48.65 -24.01 -35.59
C ASP A 124 -47.47 -23.09 -35.95
N LYS A 125 -46.40 -23.07 -35.12
CA LYS A 125 -45.18 -22.27 -35.32
C LYS A 125 -44.07 -23.02 -36.06
N LEU A 126 -44.23 -24.33 -36.31
CA LEU A 126 -43.18 -25.15 -36.94
C LEU A 126 -42.85 -24.68 -38.36
N GLY A 127 -43.85 -24.24 -39.12
CA GLY A 127 -43.67 -23.69 -40.47
C GLY A 127 -42.91 -22.36 -40.48
N GLU A 128 -43.21 -21.47 -39.53
CA GLU A 128 -42.49 -20.21 -39.35
C GLU A 128 -41.03 -20.46 -38.93
N LEU A 129 -40.81 -21.40 -38.02
CA LEU A 129 -39.49 -21.81 -37.57
C LEU A 129 -38.64 -22.40 -38.71
N LYS A 130 -39.19 -23.28 -39.55
CA LYS A 130 -38.52 -23.79 -40.76
C LYS A 130 -38.08 -22.65 -41.68
N LYS A 131 -38.95 -21.65 -41.88
CA LYS A 131 -38.65 -20.46 -42.69
C LYS A 131 -37.55 -19.60 -42.06
N SER A 132 -37.60 -19.37 -40.75
CA SER A 132 -36.57 -18.61 -40.02
C SER A 132 -35.21 -19.29 -40.06
N VAL A 133 -35.15 -20.62 -39.85
CA VAL A 133 -33.90 -21.39 -39.99
C VAL A 133 -33.34 -21.28 -41.40
N LYS A 134 -34.18 -21.39 -42.44
CA LYS A 134 -33.74 -21.24 -43.83
C LYS A 134 -33.19 -19.83 -44.12
N ASN A 135 -33.82 -18.79 -43.60
CA ASN A 135 -33.33 -17.42 -43.71
C ASN A 135 -31.96 -17.27 -43.03
N ILE A 136 -31.82 -17.76 -41.80
CA ILE A 136 -30.57 -17.72 -41.04
C ILE A 136 -29.44 -18.43 -41.81
N LEU A 137 -29.69 -19.62 -42.37
CA LEU A 137 -28.70 -20.34 -43.20
C LEU A 137 -28.33 -19.55 -44.46
N SER A 138 -29.30 -18.89 -45.09
CA SER A 138 -29.10 -18.10 -46.31
C SER A 138 -28.27 -16.84 -46.04
N GLU A 139 -28.50 -16.17 -44.92
CA GLU A 139 -27.74 -15.00 -44.48
C GLU A 139 -26.33 -15.36 -44.02
N ASN A 140 -26.15 -16.57 -43.47
CA ASN A 140 -24.89 -17.04 -42.92
C ASN A 140 -24.15 -18.04 -43.84
N GLN A 141 -24.38 -17.97 -45.16
CA GLN A 141 -23.64 -18.77 -46.16
C GLN A 141 -22.11 -18.77 -45.99
N PRO A 142 -21.44 -17.64 -45.66
CA PRO A 142 -19.99 -17.65 -45.44
C PRO A 142 -19.57 -18.54 -44.27
N ILE A 143 -20.37 -18.59 -43.19
CA ILE A 143 -20.11 -19.44 -42.02
C ILE A 143 -20.26 -20.90 -42.41
N VAL A 144 -21.34 -21.26 -43.11
CA VAL A 144 -21.58 -22.63 -43.59
C VAL A 144 -20.43 -23.10 -44.49
N LYS A 145 -19.99 -22.27 -45.44
CA LYS A 145 -18.85 -22.61 -46.32
C LYS A 145 -17.56 -22.83 -45.52
N ARG A 146 -17.31 -22.02 -44.50
CA ARG A 146 -16.15 -22.16 -43.62
C ARG A 146 -16.21 -23.46 -42.81
N LEU A 147 -17.38 -23.79 -42.26
CA LEU A 147 -17.60 -25.04 -41.53
C LEU A 147 -17.41 -26.27 -42.41
N LEU A 148 -17.87 -26.22 -43.67
CA LEU A 148 -17.63 -27.28 -44.66
C LEU A 148 -16.14 -27.48 -44.95
N THR A 149 -15.37 -26.40 -45.05
CA THR A 149 -13.90 -26.46 -45.21
C THR A 149 -13.24 -27.11 -44.00
N TYR A 150 -13.63 -26.72 -42.77
CA TYR A 150 -13.10 -27.33 -41.55
C TYR A 150 -13.39 -28.83 -41.50
N LYS A 151 -14.64 -29.22 -41.78
CA LYS A 151 -15.02 -30.63 -41.79
C LYS A 151 -14.23 -31.42 -42.84
N THR A 152 -14.02 -30.85 -44.02
CA THR A 152 -13.21 -31.47 -45.08
C THR A 152 -11.74 -31.65 -44.67
N ALA A 153 -11.22 -30.77 -43.81
CA ALA A 153 -9.89 -30.90 -43.23
C ALA A 153 -9.83 -31.84 -42.01
N GLY A 154 -10.94 -32.49 -41.65
CA GLY A 154 -11.03 -33.43 -40.51
C GLY A 154 -11.34 -32.77 -39.16
N TYR A 155 -11.65 -31.47 -39.13
CA TYR A 155 -11.94 -30.74 -37.90
C TYR A 155 -13.43 -30.41 -37.79
N ARG A 156 -14.04 -30.72 -36.64
CA ARG A 156 -15.36 -30.20 -36.30
C ARG A 156 -15.20 -28.86 -35.62
N LYS A 157 -15.95 -27.87 -36.09
CA LYS A 157 -16.12 -26.59 -35.42
C LYS A 157 -17.61 -26.30 -35.26
N LEU A 158 -17.95 -25.70 -34.13
CA LEU A 158 -19.27 -25.19 -33.84
C LEU A 158 -19.21 -23.68 -33.88
N GLU A 159 -20.13 -23.05 -34.61
CA GLU A 159 -20.14 -21.59 -34.75
C GLU A 159 -21.51 -21.06 -34.30
N PRO A 160 -21.54 -20.09 -33.39
CA PRO A 160 -22.77 -19.43 -33.01
C PRO A 160 -23.28 -18.57 -34.17
N VAL A 161 -24.58 -18.64 -34.39
CA VAL A 161 -25.28 -17.81 -35.37
C VAL A 161 -26.44 -17.13 -34.65
N SER A 162 -26.50 -15.81 -34.76
CA SER A 162 -27.58 -15.04 -34.16
C SER A 162 -28.88 -15.27 -34.93
N PRO A 163 -29.93 -15.82 -34.30
CA PRO A 163 -31.26 -15.75 -34.90
C PRO A 163 -31.75 -14.30 -34.88
N ASP A 164 -32.49 -13.90 -35.92
CA ASP A 164 -33.15 -12.59 -36.00
C ASP A 164 -33.99 -12.34 -34.74
N THR A 165 -33.50 -11.46 -33.85
CA THR A 165 -34.12 -10.63 -32.78
C THR A 165 -35.40 -11.08 -32.04
N THR A 166 -35.93 -12.27 -32.26
CA THR A 166 -37.29 -12.68 -31.89
C THR A 166 -37.34 -13.98 -31.10
N THR A 167 -36.20 -14.63 -30.86
CA THR A 167 -36.13 -15.90 -30.12
C THR A 167 -35.19 -15.79 -28.93
N ASP A 168 -35.66 -16.18 -27.74
CA ASP A 168 -34.86 -16.37 -26.50
C ASP A 168 -33.78 -17.48 -26.63
N PHE A 169 -33.60 -18.06 -27.82
CA PHE A 169 -32.71 -19.19 -28.09
C PHE A 169 -31.46 -18.74 -28.84
N SER A 170 -30.34 -19.43 -28.62
CA SER A 170 -29.12 -19.28 -29.41
C SER A 170 -28.94 -20.47 -30.33
N MET A 171 -28.54 -20.21 -31.59
CA MET A 171 -28.30 -21.25 -32.58
C MET A 171 -26.81 -21.52 -32.75
N LEU A 172 -26.42 -22.79 -32.77
CA LEU A 172 -25.06 -23.22 -33.11
C LEU A 172 -25.11 -24.08 -34.36
N LEU A 173 -24.26 -23.78 -35.34
CA LEU A 173 -24.12 -24.54 -36.59
C LEU A 173 -22.87 -25.40 -36.59
N PHE A 174 -22.98 -26.60 -37.14
CA PHE A 174 -21.88 -27.50 -37.41
C PHE A 174 -22.17 -28.37 -38.63
N ILE A 175 -21.15 -29.07 -39.13
CA ILE A 175 -21.28 -29.98 -40.27
C ILE A 175 -21.13 -31.41 -39.78
N GLU A 176 -22.13 -32.22 -40.08
CA GLU A 176 -22.10 -33.67 -39.94
C GLU A 176 -21.62 -34.32 -41.23
N GLU A 177 -21.02 -35.49 -41.09
CA GLU A 177 -20.69 -36.34 -42.22
C GLU A 177 -21.32 -37.70 -41.96
N THR A 178 -22.17 -38.12 -42.88
CA THR A 178 -22.90 -39.37 -42.79
C THR A 178 -21.92 -40.53 -42.96
N PRO A 179 -22.27 -41.76 -42.54
CA PRO A 179 -21.47 -42.96 -42.83
C PRO A 179 -21.20 -43.16 -44.34
N GLU A 180 -22.07 -42.62 -45.19
CA GLU A 180 -21.95 -42.63 -46.66
C GLU A 180 -21.07 -41.50 -47.22
N GLY A 181 -20.52 -40.64 -46.36
CA GLY A 181 -19.65 -39.52 -46.74
C GLY A 181 -20.40 -38.26 -47.21
N LEU A 182 -21.73 -38.21 -47.04
CA LEU A 182 -22.51 -37.02 -47.35
C LEU A 182 -22.34 -35.98 -46.24
N LYS A 183 -22.15 -34.71 -46.59
CA LYS A 183 -21.99 -33.62 -45.61
C LYS A 183 -23.31 -32.90 -45.43
N ARG A 184 -23.79 -32.82 -44.19
CA ARG A 184 -25.05 -32.16 -43.84
C ARG A 184 -24.82 -31.00 -42.89
N ILE A 185 -25.61 -29.95 -43.06
CA ILE A 185 -25.63 -28.81 -42.15
C ILE A 185 -26.56 -29.18 -41.00
N THR A 186 -26.00 -29.22 -39.79
CA THR A 186 -26.80 -29.41 -38.58
C THR A 186 -26.74 -28.15 -37.75
N GLY A 187 -27.87 -27.76 -37.19
CA GLY A 187 -27.89 -26.74 -36.16
C GLY A 187 -28.66 -27.18 -34.92
N MET A 188 -28.21 -26.65 -33.79
CA MET A 188 -28.89 -26.82 -32.51
C MET A 188 -29.31 -25.48 -31.96
N MET A 189 -30.57 -25.38 -31.55
CA MET A 189 -31.07 -24.25 -30.77
C MET A 189 -31.04 -24.61 -29.30
N ILE A 190 -30.31 -23.81 -28.52
CA ILE A 190 -30.11 -24.00 -27.10
C ILE A 190 -30.75 -22.81 -26.37
N ASP A 191 -31.48 -23.07 -25.30
CA ASP A 191 -31.92 -22.03 -24.36
C ASP A 191 -30.71 -21.61 -23.50
N PRO A 192 -30.18 -20.37 -23.66
CA PRO A 192 -29.01 -19.94 -22.91
C PRO A 192 -29.28 -19.84 -21.42
N LYS A 193 -30.50 -19.47 -21.00
CA LYS A 193 -30.88 -19.34 -19.59
C LYS A 193 -30.90 -20.71 -18.94
N GLU A 194 -31.54 -21.69 -19.58
CA GLU A 194 -31.60 -23.07 -19.07
C GLU A 194 -30.21 -23.75 -19.11
N PHE A 195 -29.40 -23.46 -20.14
CA PHE A 195 -28.01 -23.92 -20.20
C PHE A 195 -27.19 -23.38 -19.03
N VAL A 196 -27.34 -22.09 -18.71
CA VAL A 196 -26.69 -21.47 -17.55
C VAL A 196 -27.14 -22.14 -16.25
N TYR A 197 -28.45 -22.32 -16.04
CA TYR A 197 -28.98 -22.88 -14.80
C TYR A 197 -28.65 -24.36 -14.58
N ARG A 198 -28.63 -25.17 -15.64
CA ARG A 198 -28.47 -26.64 -15.52
C ARG A 198 -27.07 -27.13 -15.80
N ILE A 199 -26.35 -26.50 -16.72
CA ILE A 199 -25.05 -26.98 -17.19
C ILE A 199 -23.91 -26.16 -16.59
N LEU A 200 -23.95 -24.83 -16.71
CA LEU A 200 -22.85 -24.00 -16.22
C LEU A 200 -22.90 -23.82 -14.71
N SER A 201 -24.08 -23.68 -14.12
CA SER A 201 -24.28 -23.43 -12.68
C SER A 201 -23.48 -24.37 -11.77
N PRO A 202 -23.54 -25.71 -11.91
CA PRO A 202 -22.72 -26.61 -11.09
C PRO A 202 -21.22 -26.34 -11.25
N LYS A 203 -20.76 -26.09 -12.48
CA LYS A 203 -19.34 -25.88 -12.77
C LYS A 203 -18.83 -24.54 -12.22
N ILE A 204 -19.59 -23.47 -12.39
CA ILE A 204 -19.21 -22.15 -11.88
C ILE A 204 -19.31 -22.10 -10.36
N GLN A 205 -20.21 -22.85 -9.72
CA GLN A 205 -20.23 -23.00 -8.26
C GLN A 205 -19.03 -23.82 -7.75
N GLU A 206 -18.66 -24.90 -8.44
CA GLU A 206 -17.48 -25.72 -8.13
C GLU A 206 -16.19 -24.89 -8.19
N ILE A 207 -16.03 -24.04 -9.21
CA ILE A 207 -14.84 -23.19 -9.38
C ILE A 207 -14.87 -22.00 -8.41
N ALA A 208 -16.02 -21.36 -8.22
CA ALA A 208 -16.14 -20.16 -7.40
C ALA A 208 -15.87 -20.43 -5.90
N GLN A 209 -16.38 -21.55 -5.39
CA GLN A 209 -16.32 -21.93 -3.96
C GLN A 209 -16.64 -20.75 -3.03
N ARG A 210 -15.70 -20.35 -2.16
CA ARG A 210 -15.80 -19.19 -1.27
C ARG A 210 -14.87 -18.05 -1.64
N GLU A 211 -14.09 -18.21 -2.72
CA GLU A 211 -13.02 -17.27 -3.09
C GLU A 211 -13.52 -16.26 -4.13
N PHE A 212 -14.38 -16.70 -5.06
CA PHE A 212 -14.85 -15.89 -6.17
C PHE A 212 -16.38 -15.85 -6.25
N VAL A 213 -16.88 -14.83 -6.91
CA VAL A 213 -18.22 -14.84 -7.51
C VAL A 213 -18.05 -14.88 -9.02
N ILE A 214 -18.65 -15.89 -9.64
CA ILE A 214 -18.74 -16.02 -11.09
C ILE A 214 -20.18 -15.74 -11.49
N SER A 215 -20.36 -14.81 -12.42
CA SER A 215 -21.67 -14.37 -12.88
C SER A 215 -21.79 -14.58 -14.38
N VAL A 216 -22.96 -15.03 -14.84
CA VAL A 216 -23.31 -15.01 -16.27
C VAL A 216 -24.44 -14.01 -16.44
N PHE A 217 -24.30 -13.05 -17.35
CA PHE A 217 -25.28 -11.99 -17.52
C PHE A 217 -25.46 -11.60 -18.99
N ASN A 218 -26.65 -11.15 -19.33
CA ASN A 218 -26.98 -10.52 -20.61
C ASN A 218 -27.73 -9.22 -20.31
N ARG A 219 -27.12 -8.09 -20.67
CA ARG A 219 -27.65 -6.74 -20.38
C ARG A 219 -28.88 -6.39 -21.20
N ALA A 220 -29.02 -6.93 -22.41
CA ALA A 220 -30.15 -6.66 -23.28
C ALA A 220 -31.43 -7.36 -22.76
N GLU A 221 -31.28 -8.57 -22.23
CA GLU A 221 -32.38 -9.40 -21.73
C GLU A 221 -32.62 -9.26 -20.22
N ASN A 222 -31.88 -8.39 -19.54
CA ASN A 222 -31.89 -8.25 -18.07
C ASN A 222 -31.75 -9.59 -17.34
N PHE A 223 -30.94 -10.50 -17.89
CA PHE A 223 -30.67 -11.81 -17.32
C PHE A 223 -29.38 -11.77 -16.51
N GLN A 224 -29.41 -12.38 -15.33
CA GLN A 224 -28.24 -12.56 -14.48
C GLN A 224 -28.35 -13.86 -13.69
N PHE A 225 -27.27 -14.63 -13.70
CA PHE A 225 -27.03 -15.75 -12.81
C PHE A 225 -25.73 -15.48 -12.04
N ASN A 226 -25.71 -15.79 -10.74
CA ASN A 226 -24.51 -15.68 -9.91
C ASN A 226 -24.22 -17.02 -9.22
N SER A 227 -22.94 -17.36 -9.07
CA SER A 227 -22.52 -18.52 -8.27
C SER A 227 -22.87 -18.39 -6.78
N SER A 228 -23.04 -17.16 -6.28
CA SER A 228 -23.45 -16.84 -4.90
C SER A 228 -24.56 -15.77 -4.86
N ARG A 229 -25.42 -15.79 -3.83
CA ARG A 229 -26.69 -15.04 -3.77
C ARG A 229 -26.55 -13.51 -3.64
N ASP A 230 -25.39 -12.99 -3.24
CA ASP A 230 -25.26 -11.61 -2.74
C ASP A 230 -24.55 -10.61 -3.69
N PHE A 231 -24.46 -10.88 -5.00
CA PHE A 231 -23.64 -10.07 -5.92
C PHE A 231 -24.41 -9.23 -6.95
N LYS A 232 -24.01 -7.95 -7.11
CA LYS A 232 -24.55 -7.02 -8.13
C LYS A 232 -23.53 -6.82 -9.25
N VAL A 233 -23.99 -6.77 -10.51
CA VAL A 233 -23.19 -6.66 -11.76
C VAL A 233 -22.20 -5.47 -11.78
N GLY A 234 -22.37 -4.47 -10.91
CA GLY A 234 -21.50 -3.30 -10.83
C GLY A 234 -20.07 -3.56 -10.30
N GLU A 235 -19.80 -4.74 -9.74
CA GLU A 235 -18.51 -5.09 -9.12
C GLU A 235 -17.72 -6.14 -9.91
N VAL A 236 -18.08 -6.40 -11.17
CA VAL A 236 -17.37 -7.38 -12.02
C VAL A 236 -15.97 -6.84 -12.34
N GLN A 237 -14.93 -7.49 -11.81
CA GLN A 237 -13.54 -7.10 -12.02
C GLN A 237 -13.07 -7.44 -13.44
N GLN A 238 -13.49 -8.59 -13.96
CA GLN A 238 -13.12 -9.06 -15.29
C GLN A 238 -14.28 -9.80 -15.94
N SER A 239 -14.45 -9.62 -17.25
CA SER A 239 -15.50 -10.31 -18.00
C SER A 239 -15.07 -10.67 -19.42
N LYS A 240 -15.68 -11.73 -19.96
CA LYS A 240 -15.55 -12.17 -21.35
C LYS A 240 -16.91 -12.57 -21.91
N SER A 241 -17.06 -12.49 -23.23
CA SER A 241 -18.21 -13.12 -23.89
C SER A 241 -18.14 -14.65 -23.75
N LEU A 242 -19.30 -15.29 -23.64
CA LEU A 242 -19.39 -16.74 -23.77
C LEU A 242 -19.16 -17.13 -25.23
N TRP A 243 -18.31 -18.12 -25.49
CA TRP A 243 -17.97 -18.52 -26.86
C TRP A 243 -19.16 -19.07 -27.63
N ILE A 244 -20.02 -19.85 -26.95
CA ILE A 244 -21.22 -20.44 -27.53
C ILE A 244 -22.42 -19.48 -27.58
N PHE A 245 -22.42 -18.43 -26.74
CA PHE A 245 -23.51 -17.44 -26.65
C PHE A 245 -22.93 -16.02 -26.66
N PRO A 246 -22.60 -15.44 -27.82
CA PRO A 246 -21.89 -14.16 -27.90
C PRO A 246 -22.59 -12.98 -27.20
N ASN A 247 -23.93 -13.03 -27.07
CA ASN A 247 -24.75 -12.02 -26.39
C ASN A 247 -24.70 -12.11 -24.86
N TYR A 248 -24.16 -13.21 -24.33
CA TYR A 248 -24.00 -13.45 -22.90
C TYR A 248 -22.54 -13.24 -22.50
N GLN A 249 -22.33 -12.65 -21.34
CA GLN A 249 -21.02 -12.42 -20.75
C GLN A 249 -20.86 -13.23 -19.48
N ILE A 250 -19.68 -13.77 -19.26
CA ILE A 250 -19.24 -14.34 -18.01
C ILE A 250 -18.29 -13.36 -17.32
N GLY A 251 -18.58 -13.02 -16.07
CA GLY A 251 -17.79 -12.16 -15.21
C GLY A 251 -17.29 -12.90 -13.98
N ILE A 252 -16.16 -12.45 -13.43
CA ILE A 252 -15.60 -12.95 -12.17
C ILE A 252 -15.16 -11.78 -11.28
N SER A 253 -15.32 -11.96 -9.98
CA SER A 253 -14.89 -11.05 -8.92
C SER A 253 -14.46 -11.82 -7.67
N LEU A 254 -13.61 -11.22 -6.83
CA LEU A 254 -13.26 -11.78 -5.51
C LEU A 254 -14.39 -11.57 -4.50
N VAL A 255 -14.52 -12.50 -3.56
CA VAL A 255 -15.32 -12.33 -2.34
C VAL A 255 -14.47 -11.61 -1.29
N GLY A 256 -14.78 -10.36 -0.98
CA GLY A 256 -14.13 -9.60 0.12
C GLY A 256 -13.27 -8.42 -0.35
N GLN A 257 -12.14 -8.18 0.34
CA GLN A 257 -11.21 -7.10 0.01
C GLN A 257 -10.44 -7.41 -1.27
N THR A 258 -10.27 -6.40 -2.12
CA THR A 258 -9.47 -6.55 -3.34
C THR A 258 -7.99 -6.72 -2.96
N ILE A 259 -7.20 -7.30 -3.87
CA ILE A 259 -5.74 -7.36 -3.69
C ILE A 259 -5.16 -5.96 -3.49
N GLU A 260 -5.72 -4.95 -4.18
CA GLU A 260 -5.35 -3.55 -4.05
C GLU A 260 -5.56 -3.07 -2.60
N ASP A 261 -6.69 -3.39 -1.97
CA ASP A 261 -6.96 -3.04 -0.57
C ASP A 261 -5.95 -3.68 0.40
N LEU A 262 -5.59 -4.94 0.18
CA LEU A 262 -4.62 -5.68 1.01
C LEU A 262 -3.19 -5.14 0.83
N VAL A 263 -2.82 -4.74 -0.38
CA VAL A 263 -1.52 -4.14 -0.69
C VAL A 263 -1.44 -2.74 -0.09
N GLN A 264 -2.48 -1.91 -0.26
CA GLN A 264 -2.54 -0.57 0.30
C GLN A 264 -2.50 -0.58 1.85
N GLN A 265 -3.21 -1.48 2.51
CA GLN A 265 -3.15 -1.61 3.97
C GLN A 265 -1.74 -1.96 4.49
N ARG A 266 -1.05 -2.89 3.81
CA ARG A 266 0.33 -3.26 4.16
C ARG A 266 1.29 -2.11 3.89
N ALA A 267 1.15 -1.43 2.75
CA ALA A 267 1.98 -0.28 2.40
C ALA A 267 1.83 0.86 3.43
N LEU A 268 0.60 1.21 3.81
CA LEU A 268 0.33 2.22 4.84
C LEU A 268 0.95 1.82 6.19
N THR A 269 0.80 0.57 6.60
CA THR A 269 1.38 0.07 7.85
C THR A 269 2.91 0.17 7.84
N ASN A 270 3.57 -0.24 6.75
CA ASN A 270 5.02 -0.16 6.62
C ASN A 270 5.51 1.30 6.60
N ILE A 271 4.85 2.18 5.84
CA ILE A 271 5.18 3.61 5.81
C ILE A 271 5.04 4.24 7.20
N LEU A 272 3.98 3.90 7.95
CA LEU A 272 3.80 4.37 9.33
C LEU A 272 4.92 3.87 10.25
N LEU A 273 5.31 2.60 10.15
CA LEU A 273 6.41 2.02 10.94
C LEU A 273 7.75 2.70 10.64
N ILE A 274 8.07 2.94 9.36
CA ILE A 274 9.32 3.63 8.98
C ILE A 274 9.28 5.10 9.40
N GLY A 275 8.13 5.76 9.26
CA GLY A 275 7.92 7.12 9.74
C GLY A 275 8.16 7.23 11.26
N LEU A 276 7.60 6.29 12.04
CA LEU A 276 7.80 6.21 13.48
C LEU A 276 9.29 6.01 13.83
N LEU A 277 9.96 5.05 13.17
CA LEU A 277 11.39 4.80 13.36
C LEU A 277 12.23 6.06 13.09
N THR A 278 11.89 6.79 12.03
CA THR A 278 12.59 8.04 11.63
C THR A 278 12.42 9.13 12.69
N ILE A 279 11.22 9.28 13.26
CA ILE A 279 10.95 10.24 14.34
C ILE A 279 11.79 9.90 15.58
N VAL A 280 11.84 8.64 15.99
CA VAL A 280 12.64 8.18 17.14
C VAL A 280 14.12 8.49 16.93
N LEU A 281 14.63 8.25 15.72
CA LEU A 281 16.01 8.54 15.35
C LEU A 281 16.33 10.05 15.40
N ILE A 282 15.44 10.90 14.88
CA ILE A 282 15.60 12.36 14.93
C ILE A 282 15.62 12.86 16.38
N LEU A 283 14.74 12.35 17.24
CA LEU A 283 14.72 12.68 18.67
C LEU A 283 16.04 12.28 19.34
N GLY A 284 16.57 11.09 19.02
CA GLY A 284 17.86 10.62 19.51
C GLY A 284 19.01 11.58 19.16
N VAL A 285 19.11 11.98 17.89
CA VAL A 285 20.12 12.96 17.43
C VAL A 285 19.97 14.29 18.17
N TRP A 286 18.74 14.77 18.36
CA TRP A 286 18.48 16.02 19.06
C TRP A 286 18.92 15.98 20.53
N ILE A 287 18.67 14.88 21.24
CA ILE A 287 19.12 14.69 22.63
C ILE A 287 20.64 14.71 22.72
N VAL A 288 21.31 13.95 21.85
CA VAL A 288 22.79 13.90 21.80
C VAL A 288 23.36 15.29 21.52
N TYR A 289 22.79 16.01 20.56
CA TYR A 289 23.20 17.38 20.25
C TYR A 289 23.07 18.31 21.45
N ARG A 290 21.92 18.27 22.15
CA ARG A 290 21.68 19.10 23.34
C ARG A 290 22.70 18.82 24.44
N ASN A 291 23.03 17.55 24.66
CA ASN A 291 24.02 17.15 25.67
C ASN A 291 25.42 17.63 25.32
N ILE A 292 25.87 17.41 24.07
CA ILE A 292 27.18 17.88 23.61
C ILE A 292 27.29 19.40 23.70
N LYS A 293 26.23 20.13 23.32
CA LYS A 293 26.23 21.60 23.39
C LYS A 293 26.45 22.08 24.83
N LYS A 294 25.71 21.51 25.79
CA LYS A 294 25.88 21.84 27.22
C LYS A 294 27.28 21.54 27.72
N GLU A 295 27.83 20.38 27.37
CA GLU A 295 29.16 19.96 27.81
C GLU A 295 30.24 20.92 27.29
N VAL A 296 30.13 21.33 26.03
CA VAL A 296 31.06 22.29 25.41
C VAL A 296 30.95 23.68 26.04
N GLU A 297 29.74 24.16 26.34
CA GLU A 297 29.54 25.44 27.03
C GLU A 297 30.14 25.41 28.45
N LEU A 298 29.93 24.32 29.20
CA LEU A 298 30.53 24.13 30.53
C LEU A 298 32.06 24.06 30.47
N ALA A 299 32.61 23.33 29.49
CA ALA A 299 34.05 23.25 29.29
C ALA A 299 34.66 24.63 28.94
N GLN A 300 33.96 25.43 28.13
CA GLN A 300 34.40 26.78 27.80
C GLN A 300 34.42 27.68 29.03
N ILE A 301 33.35 27.70 29.83
CA ILE A 301 33.28 28.48 31.08
C ILE A 301 34.41 28.09 32.04
N LYS A 302 34.69 26.78 32.20
CA LYS A 302 35.81 26.29 33.02
C LYS A 302 37.16 26.76 32.48
N SER A 303 37.37 26.69 31.17
CA SER A 303 38.60 27.15 30.52
C SER A 303 38.80 28.66 30.72
N ASP A 304 37.75 29.45 30.51
CA ASP A 304 37.78 30.91 30.66
C ASP A 304 38.07 31.29 32.13
N PHE A 305 37.47 30.58 33.09
CA PHE A 305 37.76 30.75 34.51
C PHE A 305 39.24 30.51 34.84
N VAL A 306 39.81 29.38 34.40
CA VAL A 306 41.22 29.06 34.66
C VAL A 306 42.16 30.08 34.01
N SER A 307 41.85 30.53 32.79
CA SER A 307 42.62 31.57 32.10
C SER A 307 42.60 32.88 32.87
N ASN A 308 41.42 33.35 33.29
CA ASN A 308 41.26 34.59 34.05
C ASN A 308 41.96 34.53 35.41
N VAL A 309 41.81 33.43 36.14
CA VAL A 309 42.52 33.19 37.41
C VAL A 309 44.04 33.26 37.19
N SER A 310 44.55 32.59 36.15
CA SER A 310 45.99 32.59 35.86
C SER A 310 46.52 34.00 35.57
N HIS A 311 45.75 34.81 34.84
CA HIS A 311 46.10 36.20 34.56
C HIS A 311 46.09 37.08 35.82
N GLU A 312 45.05 36.97 36.65
CA GLU A 312 44.92 37.74 37.90
C GLU A 312 45.98 37.36 38.94
N LEU A 313 46.49 36.12 38.93
CA LEU A 313 47.60 35.70 39.79
C LEU A 313 48.97 36.17 39.28
N ARG A 314 49.18 36.21 37.96
CA ARG A 314 50.48 36.54 37.36
C ARG A 314 50.89 37.99 37.62
N THR A 315 49.97 38.93 37.48
CA THR A 315 50.24 40.38 37.65
C THR A 315 50.83 40.73 39.04
N PRO A 316 50.19 40.42 40.17
CA PRO A 316 50.74 40.71 41.50
C PRO A 316 52.06 39.97 41.74
N LEU A 317 52.17 38.71 41.29
CA LEU A 317 53.40 37.91 41.44
C LEU A 317 54.59 38.53 40.68
N SER A 318 54.36 39.01 39.46
CA SER A 318 55.38 39.70 38.66
C SER A 318 55.85 40.99 39.35
N LEU A 319 54.93 41.78 39.91
CA LEU A 319 55.26 43.02 40.63
C LEU A 319 56.06 42.72 41.90
N ILE A 320 55.63 41.75 42.71
CA ILE A 320 56.38 41.30 43.90
C ILE A 320 57.80 40.89 43.52
N SER A 321 57.94 40.07 42.48
CA SER A 321 59.25 39.57 42.02
C SER A 321 60.14 40.72 41.53
N MET A 322 59.60 41.60 40.68
CA MET A 322 60.34 42.74 40.11
C MET A 322 60.87 43.69 41.20
N PHE A 323 60.01 44.10 42.15
CA PHE A 323 60.43 45.01 43.21
C PHE A 323 61.38 44.33 44.21
N SER A 324 61.19 43.05 44.50
CA SER A 324 62.10 42.29 45.37
C SER A 324 63.49 42.15 44.74
N GLU A 325 63.57 41.78 43.46
CA GLU A 325 64.82 41.67 42.70
C GLU A 325 65.54 43.02 42.61
N THR A 326 64.79 44.11 42.40
CA THR A 326 65.37 45.47 42.32
C THR A 326 65.97 45.91 43.66
N LEU A 327 65.34 45.52 44.79
CA LEU A 327 65.88 45.74 46.13
C LEU A 327 67.12 44.87 46.40
N GLU A 328 67.09 43.60 46.02
CA GLU A 328 68.19 42.64 46.20
C GLU A 328 69.45 43.04 45.42
N MET A 329 69.30 43.61 44.24
CA MET A 329 70.41 44.10 43.41
C MET A 329 71.01 45.43 43.89
N ASP A 330 70.60 45.96 45.04
CA ASP A 330 71.00 47.27 45.58
C ASP A 330 70.83 48.44 44.57
N ARG A 331 69.87 48.30 43.65
CA ARG A 331 69.60 49.32 42.61
C ARG A 331 68.84 50.54 43.15
N VAL A 332 68.31 50.47 44.36
CA VAL A 332 67.53 51.52 45.02
C VAL A 332 68.39 52.27 46.04
N LYS A 333 68.73 53.52 45.73
CA LYS A 333 69.73 54.30 46.49
C LYS A 333 69.18 55.11 47.67
N THR A 334 67.88 55.36 47.72
CA THR A 334 67.25 56.18 48.78
C THR A 334 66.35 55.33 49.66
N GLU A 335 66.40 55.58 50.97
CA GLU A 335 65.58 54.85 51.94
C GLU A 335 64.09 55.09 51.74
N GLU A 336 63.70 56.29 51.29
CA GLU A 336 62.32 56.61 50.93
C GLU A 336 61.79 55.70 49.81
N LYS A 337 62.63 55.40 48.81
CA LYS A 337 62.24 54.58 47.66
C LYS A 337 62.28 53.09 47.97
N LYS A 338 63.17 52.66 48.87
CA LYS A 338 63.12 51.30 49.43
C LYS A 338 61.81 51.07 50.19
N LYS A 339 61.40 52.04 51.02
CA LYS A 339 60.14 51.98 51.77
C LYS A 339 58.91 51.95 50.85
N GLU A 340 58.93 52.68 49.75
CA GLU A 340 57.90 52.60 48.70
C GLU A 340 57.81 51.19 48.10
N TYR A 341 58.95 50.58 47.74
CA TYR A 341 58.96 49.24 47.15
C TYR A 341 58.52 48.15 48.14
N TYR A 342 58.95 48.22 49.40
CA TYR A 342 58.42 47.35 50.46
C TYR A 342 56.90 47.48 50.61
N SER A 343 56.37 48.70 50.49
CA SER A 343 54.92 48.93 50.52
C SER A 343 54.21 48.28 49.33
N ILE A 344 54.75 48.42 48.11
CA ILE A 344 54.16 47.80 46.91
C ILE A 344 54.18 46.26 47.03
N ILE A 345 55.30 45.67 47.45
CA ILE A 345 55.40 44.22 47.68
C ILE A 345 54.34 43.75 48.69
N SER A 346 54.20 44.46 49.82
CA SER A 346 53.22 44.14 50.85
C SER A 346 51.78 44.25 50.33
N GLN A 347 51.47 45.29 49.55
CA GLN A 347 50.15 45.47 48.94
C GLN A 347 49.81 44.36 47.94
N GLU A 348 50.73 44.03 47.03
CA GLU A 348 50.51 42.99 46.03
C GLU A 348 50.48 41.59 46.65
N ALA A 349 51.26 41.32 47.71
CA ALA A 349 51.18 40.05 48.46
C ALA A 349 49.81 39.90 49.16
N ASN A 350 49.30 40.97 49.77
CA ASN A 350 47.95 40.99 50.35
C ASN A 350 46.87 40.82 49.27
N ARG A 351 47.02 41.44 48.10
CA ARG A 351 46.11 41.27 46.96
C ARG A 351 46.10 39.83 46.46
N LEU A 352 47.27 39.23 46.26
CA LEU A 352 47.42 37.84 45.85
C LEU A 352 46.74 36.89 46.85
N GLY A 353 46.95 37.11 48.16
CA GLY A 353 46.28 36.36 49.21
C GLY A 353 44.74 36.45 49.15
N LYS A 354 44.17 37.63 48.83
CA LYS A 354 42.72 37.80 48.63
C LYS A 354 42.21 37.02 47.43
N ILE A 355 42.96 36.97 46.32
CA ILE A 355 42.60 36.21 45.12
C ILE A 355 42.60 34.71 45.43
N VAL A 356 43.65 34.20 46.06
CA VAL A 356 43.74 32.78 46.46
C VAL A 356 42.60 32.38 47.39
N ASN A 357 42.30 33.21 48.41
CA ASN A 357 41.19 32.95 49.32
C ASN A 357 39.83 32.95 48.60
N SER A 358 39.64 33.84 47.61
CA SER A 358 38.42 33.86 46.79
C SER A 358 38.25 32.57 45.98
N ILE A 359 39.33 32.05 45.40
CA ILE A 359 39.33 30.79 44.66
C ILE A 359 39.03 29.60 45.59
N LEU A 360 39.68 29.53 46.75
CA LEU A 360 39.43 28.47 47.74
C LEU A 360 37.98 28.48 48.25
N ASN A 361 37.41 29.67 48.48
CA ASN A 361 36.02 29.82 48.88
C ASN A 361 35.06 29.36 47.77
N PHE A 362 35.37 29.69 46.52
CA PHE A 362 34.61 29.21 45.36
C PHE A 362 34.66 27.68 45.23
N SER A 363 35.84 27.05 45.32
CA SER A 363 35.96 25.58 45.27
C SER A 363 35.23 24.87 46.41
N LYS A 364 35.22 25.45 47.62
CA LYS A 364 34.43 24.93 48.75
C LYS A 364 32.93 25.01 48.50
N MET A 365 32.45 26.06 47.83
CA MET A 365 31.06 26.19 47.41
C MET A 365 30.69 25.17 46.31
N GLU A 366 31.52 25.02 45.27
CA GLU A 366 31.28 24.07 44.17
C GLU A 366 31.21 22.62 44.67
N ALA A 367 32.08 22.24 45.62
CA ALA A 367 32.07 20.91 46.21
C ALA A 367 30.90 20.64 47.19
N GLY A 368 30.00 21.60 47.38
CA GLY A 368 28.91 21.50 48.37
C GLY A 368 29.39 21.42 49.82
N LYS A 369 30.67 21.74 50.08
CA LYS A 369 31.31 21.60 51.41
C LYS A 369 31.13 22.83 52.29
N ARG A 370 30.40 23.85 51.81
CA ARG A 370 30.10 25.04 52.61
C ARG A 370 28.93 24.70 53.55
N GLN A 371 29.23 24.53 54.83
CA GLN A 371 28.21 24.40 55.86
C GLN A 371 27.58 25.77 56.12
N TYR A 372 26.28 25.88 55.87
CA TYR A 372 25.50 27.05 56.23
C TYR A 372 24.87 26.82 57.61
N ASN A 373 25.11 27.73 58.55
CA ASN A 373 24.42 27.73 59.82
C ASN A 373 23.28 28.77 59.74
N PHE A 374 22.06 28.29 59.54
CA PHE A 374 20.89 29.16 59.51
C PHE A 374 20.46 29.48 60.94
N VAL A 375 20.41 30.77 61.27
CA VAL A 375 19.97 31.28 62.57
C VAL A 375 18.90 32.34 62.34
N GLU A 376 17.94 32.44 63.25
CA GLU A 376 16.96 33.50 63.24
C GLU A 376 17.65 34.84 63.57
N SER A 377 17.48 35.84 62.72
CA SER A 377 18.19 37.12 62.83
C SER A 377 17.33 38.28 62.33
N TYR A 378 17.30 39.39 63.06
CA TYR A 378 16.65 40.61 62.62
C TYR A 378 17.46 41.30 61.52
N LEU A 379 16.84 41.46 60.34
CA LEU A 379 17.52 42.02 59.17
C LEU A 379 18.00 43.46 59.41
N ASN A 380 17.22 44.23 60.18
CA ASN A 380 17.58 45.60 60.60
C ASN A 380 18.92 45.64 61.35
N ASP A 381 19.18 44.67 62.22
CA ASP A 381 20.43 44.58 62.98
C ASP A 381 21.61 44.21 62.08
N VAL A 382 21.40 43.27 61.15
CA VAL A 382 22.41 42.89 60.16
C VAL A 382 22.78 44.09 59.29
N ALA A 383 21.79 44.81 58.77
CA ALA A 383 21.98 45.99 57.94
C ALA A 383 22.70 47.12 58.72
N GLU A 384 22.32 47.35 59.97
CA GLU A 384 22.96 48.36 60.81
C GLU A 384 24.42 48.00 61.15
N ASN A 385 24.70 46.72 61.42
CA ASN A 385 26.07 46.23 61.68
C ASN A 385 26.98 46.40 60.45
N VAL A 386 26.46 46.11 59.26
CA VAL A 386 27.17 46.36 58.00
C VAL A 386 27.41 47.87 57.82
N TYR A 387 26.39 48.71 58.03
CA TYR A 387 26.55 50.16 57.93
C TYR A 387 27.61 50.69 58.89
N ARG A 388 27.56 50.32 60.18
CA ARG A 388 28.55 50.74 61.18
C ARG A 388 29.97 50.36 60.77
N SER A 389 30.15 49.17 60.19
CA SER A 389 31.44 48.67 59.73
C SER A 389 32.01 49.48 58.54
N TYR A 390 31.16 50.04 57.69
CA TYR A 390 31.56 50.78 56.49
C TYR A 390 31.42 52.30 56.59
N LYS A 391 30.74 52.82 57.63
CA LYS A 391 30.42 54.24 57.81
C LYS A 391 31.63 55.15 57.59
N PHE A 392 32.74 54.87 58.27
CA PHE A 392 33.96 55.67 58.19
C PHE A 392 34.55 55.72 56.77
N HIS A 393 34.51 54.61 56.03
CA HIS A 393 35.01 54.54 54.65
C HIS A 393 34.10 55.27 53.66
N LEU A 394 32.78 55.24 53.88
CA LEU A 394 31.80 55.93 53.06
C LEU A 394 31.91 57.45 53.25
N GLU A 395 32.04 57.91 54.49
CA GLU A 395 32.22 59.32 54.84
C GLU A 395 33.54 59.89 54.28
N GLN A 396 34.66 59.15 54.38
CA GLN A 396 35.94 59.56 53.78
C GLN A 396 35.88 59.75 52.26
N LYS A 397 35.00 59.01 51.58
CA LYS A 397 34.80 59.11 50.13
C LYS A 397 33.70 60.10 49.74
N GLY A 398 33.15 60.85 50.70
CA GLY A 398 32.15 61.90 50.47
C GLY A 398 30.74 61.38 50.19
N PHE A 399 30.43 60.13 50.55
CA PHE A 399 29.08 59.58 50.39
C PHE A 399 28.21 59.85 51.62
N THR A 400 27.00 60.33 51.37
CA THR A 400 25.94 60.42 52.40
C THR A 400 25.01 59.23 52.26
N PHE A 401 24.75 58.52 53.35
CA PHE A 401 23.94 57.30 53.34
C PHE A 401 22.90 57.35 54.45
N SER A 402 21.68 56.86 54.18
CA SER A 402 20.61 56.69 55.16
C SER A 402 20.11 55.23 55.15
N ILE A 403 19.88 54.67 56.34
CA ILE A 403 19.17 53.39 56.48
C ILE A 403 17.71 53.71 56.78
N ILE A 404 16.80 53.23 55.94
CA ILE A 404 15.37 53.20 56.22
C ILE A 404 15.10 51.82 56.83
N LYS A 405 14.75 51.80 58.12
CA LYS A 405 14.38 50.56 58.81
C LYS A 405 12.93 50.25 58.50
N ASP A 406 12.64 48.97 58.26
CA ASP A 406 11.25 48.50 58.19
C ASP A 406 10.76 48.25 59.63
N GLU A 407 9.52 48.62 59.94
CA GLU A 407 8.95 48.56 61.31
C GLU A 407 8.44 47.16 61.69
N THR A 408 8.74 46.14 60.89
CA THR A 408 8.23 44.76 61.07
C THR A 408 9.25 43.80 61.64
#